data_AF-A0A060ZCJ8-F1
#
_entry.id   AF-A0A060ZCJ8-F1
#
_cell.length_a   1.000
_cell.length_b   1.000
_cell.length_c   1.000
_cell.angle_alpha   90.00
_cell.angle_beta   90.00
_cell.angle_gamma   90.00
#
_symmetry.space_group_name_H-M   'P 1'
#
loop_
_entity.id
_entity.type
_entity.pdbx_description
1 polymer ?
#
loop_
_entity_poly.entity_id
_entity_poly.type
_entity_poly.pdbx_seq_one_letter_code
_entity_poly.pdbx_strand_id
1 'polypeptide(L)'
;MNLSRNKSLTVAACYRPPSAPGCALDTICDLIAPHPTSEFVLLGDLNWDMLNTPAILQSKLDALNLTQFINEPTRYNPKSVNTGTLIDIILTNSPSKYTSAVFNQDLSDHCLIACIRNGSASKRPPLITVKRSLKHFCEQAFLIDLAGVSWNVIDLIPTVEDAWLFFKSVFLTILNRHAPFKKCRTRNRYSPWFTPYLSALDQHKNILWRSALASNSPRDMQLFREVRNQYTQAVRKAKASFFKQKFASCSKNSKKFWDTVKSMENKCTSSQLPTALSLGNTVTTDKSTIIENFNKHFSTAGHAFHLATPTPVNYPSPSTATRPSPHHFSFTHIQIADVLKELQNLDPYKSHRLDKMICRNCCNPYY
;
A
#
# COMPACT_ATOMS: atom_id res chain seq x y z
N MET A 1 -21.10 -20.74 -10.75
CA MET A 1 -22.11 -20.34 -9.75
C MET A 1 -21.96 -18.86 -9.46
N ASN A 2 -22.91 -18.04 -9.91
CA ASN A 2 -23.02 -16.65 -9.47
C ASN A 2 -23.37 -16.64 -7.98
N LEU A 3 -22.86 -15.66 -7.22
CA LEU A 3 -23.40 -15.35 -5.90
C LEU A 3 -24.91 -15.12 -6.09
N SER A 4 -25.75 -15.91 -5.43
CA SER A 4 -27.17 -15.57 -5.36
C SER A 4 -27.28 -14.22 -4.67
N ARG A 5 -28.26 -13.40 -5.07
CA ARG A 5 -28.46 -12.05 -4.50
C ARG A 5 -28.66 -12.03 -2.98
N ASN A 6 -28.79 -13.19 -2.34
CA ASN A 6 -29.08 -13.38 -0.92
C ASN A 6 -27.91 -13.97 -0.10
N LYS A 7 -26.69 -14.14 -0.66
CA LYS A 7 -25.52 -14.63 0.11
C LYS A 7 -24.53 -13.50 0.35
N SER A 8 -24.42 -13.04 1.60
CA SER A 8 -23.39 -12.12 2.06
C SER A 8 -22.07 -12.84 2.33
N LEU A 9 -20.97 -12.17 1.99
CA LEU A 9 -19.61 -12.55 2.37
C LEU A 9 -19.09 -11.50 3.36
N THR A 10 -18.72 -11.94 4.56
CA THR A 10 -18.06 -11.11 5.57
C THR A 10 -16.56 -11.36 5.49
N VAL A 11 -15.79 -10.29 5.31
CA VAL A 11 -14.33 -10.34 5.32
C VAL A 11 -13.84 -9.50 6.51
N ALA A 12 -13.13 -10.14 7.42
CA ALA A 12 -12.54 -9.51 8.60
C ALA A 12 -11.01 -9.54 8.48
N ALA A 13 -10.37 -8.47 8.92
CA ALA A 13 -8.92 -8.41 9.10
C ALA A 13 -8.61 -8.24 10.58
N CYS A 14 -7.69 -9.05 11.12
CA CYS A 14 -7.31 -8.98 12.53
C CYS A 14 -5.80 -8.99 12.67
N TYR A 15 -5.31 -8.14 13.57
CA TYR A 15 -3.94 -8.16 14.04
C TYR A 15 -3.95 -8.37 15.54
N ARG A 16 -3.25 -9.40 16.02
CA ARG A 16 -3.01 -9.61 17.45
C ARG A 16 -1.51 -9.45 17.73
N PRO A 17 -1.10 -8.49 18.58
CA PRO A 17 0.30 -8.32 18.91
C PRO A 17 0.84 -9.53 19.69
N PRO A 18 2.15 -9.85 19.57
CA PRO A 18 2.75 -11.00 20.26
C PRO A 18 2.59 -10.96 21.78
N SER A 19 2.54 -9.76 22.37
CA SER A 19 2.38 -9.52 23.80
C SER A 19 0.93 -9.64 24.29
N ALA A 20 -0.04 -9.84 23.40
CA ALA A 20 -1.44 -9.91 23.79
C ALA A 20 -1.74 -11.14 24.65
N PRO A 21 -2.54 -11.00 25.72
CA PRO A 21 -2.96 -12.11 26.55
C PRO A 21 -3.81 -13.12 25.77
N GLY A 22 -3.94 -14.34 26.32
CA GLY A 22 -4.75 -15.40 25.72
C GLY A 22 -6.24 -15.06 25.56
N CYS A 23 -6.77 -14.19 26.43
CA CYS A 23 -8.17 -13.72 26.36
C CYS A 23 -8.49 -12.90 25.10
N ALA A 24 -7.49 -12.44 24.35
CA ALA A 24 -7.71 -11.84 23.03
C ALA A 24 -8.48 -12.79 22.08
N LEU A 25 -8.31 -14.10 22.27
CA LEU A 25 -9.05 -15.11 21.53
C LEU A 25 -10.55 -15.07 21.84
N ASP A 26 -10.92 -14.88 23.11
CA ASP A 26 -12.33 -14.76 23.50
C ASP A 26 -12.99 -13.57 22.81
N THR A 27 -12.31 -12.42 22.81
CA THR A 27 -12.80 -11.23 22.10
C THR A 27 -12.95 -11.47 20.60
N ILE A 28 -12.00 -12.16 19.97
CA ILE A 28 -12.09 -12.52 18.55
C ILE A 28 -13.29 -13.45 18.32
N CYS A 29 -13.49 -14.44 19.19
CA CYS A 29 -14.63 -15.36 19.10
C CYS A 29 -15.97 -14.63 19.25
N ASP A 30 -16.10 -13.74 20.23
CA ASP A 30 -17.32 -12.96 20.50
C ASP A 30 -17.68 -12.05 19.32
N LEU A 31 -16.68 -11.51 18.62
CA LEU A 31 -16.88 -10.70 17.41
C LEU A 31 -17.32 -11.55 16.20
N ILE A 32 -16.94 -12.82 16.14
CA ILE A 32 -17.27 -13.72 15.02
C ILE A 32 -18.60 -14.43 15.25
N ALA A 33 -18.94 -14.76 16.49
CA ALA A 33 -20.14 -15.51 16.88
C ALA A 33 -21.46 -15.00 16.25
N PRO A 34 -21.68 -13.68 16.01
CA PRO A 34 -22.89 -13.17 15.36
C PRO A 34 -23.01 -13.48 13.86
N HIS A 35 -21.97 -14.04 13.23
CA HIS A 35 -21.92 -14.28 11.78
C HIS A 35 -21.96 -15.77 11.35
N PRO A 36 -22.77 -16.66 11.97
CA PRO A 36 -22.63 -18.11 11.79
C PRO A 36 -23.17 -18.62 10.44
N THR A 37 -24.14 -17.92 9.83
CA THR A 37 -24.86 -18.39 8.63
C THR A 37 -24.34 -17.79 7.31
N SER A 38 -23.66 -16.65 7.38
CA SER A 38 -23.03 -16.01 6.23
C SER A 38 -21.67 -16.62 5.94
N GLU A 39 -21.24 -16.51 4.68
CA GLU A 39 -19.87 -16.91 4.33
C GLU A 39 -18.88 -15.95 5.01
N PHE A 40 -17.88 -16.49 5.70
CA PHE A 40 -16.97 -15.71 6.52
C PHE A 40 -15.50 -16.04 6.19
N VAL A 41 -14.68 -14.99 6.12
CA VAL A 41 -13.22 -15.09 5.99
C VAL A 41 -12.57 -14.10 6.96
N LEU A 42 -11.71 -14.60 7.84
CA LEU A 42 -10.85 -13.81 8.71
C LEU A 42 -9.40 -13.99 8.26
N LEU A 43 -8.67 -12.90 8.09
CA LEU A 43 -7.27 -12.90 7.71
C LEU A 43 -6.42 -11.95 8.57
N GLY A 44 -5.13 -12.24 8.68
CA GLY A 44 -4.14 -11.33 9.27
C GLY A 44 -3.14 -12.04 10.17
N ASP A 45 -2.29 -11.25 10.83
CA ASP A 45 -1.23 -11.73 11.72
C ASP A 45 -1.74 -11.85 13.16
N LEU A 46 -1.94 -13.07 13.64
CA LEU A 46 -2.40 -13.31 15.00
C LEU A 46 -1.28 -13.64 15.99
N ASN A 47 -0.03 -13.76 15.51
CA ASN A 47 1.11 -14.20 16.31
C ASN A 47 0.84 -15.50 17.10
N TRP A 48 -0.01 -16.39 16.59
CA TRP A 48 -0.18 -17.77 17.05
C TRP A 48 0.36 -18.71 15.99
N ASP A 49 1.32 -19.56 16.35
CA ASP A 49 1.90 -20.51 15.40
C ASP A 49 0.95 -21.69 15.17
N MET A 50 0.26 -21.67 14.04
CA MET A 50 -0.72 -22.69 13.65
C MET A 50 -0.07 -23.99 13.16
N LEU A 51 1.26 -24.04 13.00
CA LEU A 51 1.97 -25.33 12.83
C LEU A 51 2.05 -26.09 14.15
N ASN A 52 1.96 -25.39 15.28
CA ASN A 52 2.01 -25.92 16.63
C ASN A 52 0.78 -25.41 17.44
N THR A 53 -0.41 -25.55 16.86
CA THR A 53 -1.65 -24.99 17.40
C THR A 53 -1.96 -25.50 18.81
N PRO A 54 -2.11 -24.61 19.81
CA PRO A 54 -2.56 -25.01 21.14
C PRO A 54 -3.97 -25.62 21.10
N ALA A 55 -4.21 -26.71 21.86
CA ALA A 55 -5.51 -27.41 21.87
C ALA A 55 -6.69 -26.49 22.20
N ILE A 56 -6.50 -25.50 23.08
CA ILE A 56 -7.53 -24.52 23.44
C ILE A 56 -7.91 -23.61 22.26
N LEU A 57 -6.94 -23.27 21.40
CA LEU A 57 -7.20 -22.47 20.20
C LEU A 57 -7.96 -23.31 19.18
N GLN A 58 -7.51 -24.54 18.94
CA GLN A 58 -8.20 -25.47 18.03
C GLN A 58 -9.66 -25.68 18.44
N SER A 59 -9.92 -25.95 19.73
CA SER A 59 -11.27 -26.17 20.24
C SER A 59 -12.20 -24.96 20.03
N LYS A 60 -11.70 -23.73 20.17
CA LYS A 60 -12.50 -22.52 19.93
C LYS A 60 -12.77 -22.30 18.44
N LEU A 61 -11.80 -22.57 17.58
CA LEU A 61 -11.99 -22.49 16.13
C LEU A 61 -13.03 -23.52 15.66
N ASP A 62 -12.96 -24.74 16.20
CA ASP A 62 -13.93 -25.81 15.91
C ASP A 62 -15.34 -25.44 16.37
N ALA A 63 -15.48 -24.83 17.57
CA ALA A 63 -16.76 -24.35 18.08
C ALA A 63 -17.40 -23.26 17.20
N LEU A 64 -16.58 -22.48 16.49
CA LEU A 64 -17.02 -21.47 15.52
C LEU A 64 -17.14 -22.00 14.09
N ASN A 65 -16.88 -23.29 13.87
CA ASN A 65 -16.81 -23.92 12.55
C ASN A 65 -15.84 -23.17 11.60
N LEU A 66 -14.69 -22.73 12.13
CA LEU A 66 -13.65 -22.04 11.39
C LEU A 66 -12.48 -22.98 11.13
N THR A 67 -12.10 -23.10 9.86
CA THR A 67 -10.94 -23.88 9.46
C THR A 67 -9.81 -22.95 9.04
N GLN A 68 -8.61 -23.18 9.58
CA GLN A 68 -7.40 -22.54 9.09
C GLN A 68 -7.00 -23.18 7.77
N PHE A 69 -6.88 -22.34 6.74
CA PHE A 69 -6.82 -22.80 5.34
C PHE A 69 -5.42 -22.71 4.71
N ILE A 70 -4.46 -22.08 5.38
CA ILE A 70 -3.03 -22.14 5.01
C ILE A 70 -2.37 -23.19 5.88
N ASN A 71 -1.55 -24.05 5.25
CA ASN A 71 -0.83 -25.15 5.91
C ASN A 71 0.70 -25.04 5.78
N GLU A 72 1.21 -23.98 5.17
CA GLU A 72 2.65 -23.74 4.97
C GLU A 72 3.11 -22.52 5.78
N PRO A 73 4.39 -22.44 6.20
CA PRO A 73 4.89 -21.33 7.00
C PRO A 73 4.71 -19.98 6.30
N THR A 74 4.30 -18.98 7.06
CA THR A 74 4.06 -17.61 6.59
C THR A 74 5.11 -16.62 7.08
N ARG A 75 5.91 -16.96 8.09
CA ARG A 75 7.10 -16.22 8.49
C ARG A 75 8.30 -17.17 8.63
N TYR A 76 9.30 -17.00 7.78
CA TYR A 76 10.49 -17.84 7.79
C TYR A 76 11.58 -17.24 8.66
N ASN A 77 12.27 -18.05 9.46
CA ASN A 77 13.39 -17.57 10.25
C ASN A 77 14.58 -17.23 9.32
N PRO A 78 15.10 -15.99 9.32
CA PRO A 78 16.22 -15.60 8.47
C PRO A 78 17.51 -16.41 8.75
N LYS A 79 17.68 -16.89 9.98
CA LYS A 79 18.84 -17.69 10.41
C LYS A 79 18.69 -19.17 10.08
N SER A 80 17.45 -19.67 9.94
CA SER A 80 17.14 -21.07 9.68
C SER A 80 15.90 -21.15 8.79
N VAL A 81 16.11 -21.10 7.47
CA VAL A 81 15.03 -20.96 6.48
C VAL A 81 14.16 -22.23 6.39
N ASN A 82 14.62 -23.36 6.92
CA ASN A 82 13.84 -24.60 7.03
C ASN A 82 12.91 -24.60 8.26
N THR A 83 13.00 -23.58 9.09
CA THR A 83 12.12 -23.36 10.24
C THR A 83 11.34 -22.08 10.02
N GLY A 84 10.03 -22.19 9.89
CA GLY A 84 9.13 -21.06 9.79
C GLY A 84 7.92 -21.29 10.68
N THR A 85 7.24 -20.20 11.02
CA THR A 85 5.99 -20.24 11.78
C THR A 85 4.83 -19.87 10.87
N LEU A 86 3.64 -20.40 11.15
CA LEU A 86 2.41 -20.01 10.48
C LEU A 86 1.63 -19.08 11.40
N ILE A 87 1.88 -17.77 11.26
CA ILE A 87 1.28 -16.74 12.13
C ILE A 87 0.34 -15.80 11.38
N ASP A 88 0.56 -15.64 10.07
CA ASP A 88 -0.40 -15.02 9.16
C ASP A 88 -1.45 -16.07 8.74
N ILE A 89 -2.69 -15.88 9.18
CA ILE A 89 -3.74 -16.90 9.08
C ILE A 89 -4.84 -16.53 8.06
N ILE A 90 -5.57 -17.55 7.60
CA ILE A 90 -6.81 -17.41 6.83
C ILE A 90 -7.80 -18.42 7.39
N LEU A 91 -8.74 -17.94 8.21
CA LEU A 91 -9.81 -18.72 8.80
C LEU A 91 -11.09 -18.54 7.99
N THR A 92 -11.80 -19.63 7.71
CA THR A 92 -13.09 -19.58 7.01
C THR A 92 -14.03 -20.70 7.43
N ASN A 93 -15.33 -20.43 7.39
CA ASN A 93 -16.39 -21.43 7.57
C ASN A 93 -16.81 -22.13 6.26
N SER A 94 -16.12 -21.87 5.15
CA SER A 94 -16.40 -22.46 3.83
C SER A 94 -15.12 -22.80 3.06
N PRO A 95 -14.19 -23.61 3.61
CA PRO A 95 -12.86 -23.84 3.03
C PRO A 95 -12.91 -24.39 1.58
N SER A 96 -13.91 -25.20 1.26
CA SER A 96 -14.11 -25.76 -0.10
C SER A 96 -14.34 -24.71 -1.20
N LYS A 97 -14.73 -23.49 -0.82
CA LYS A 97 -14.93 -22.38 -1.77
C LYS A 97 -13.66 -21.57 -2.02
N TYR A 98 -12.54 -21.88 -1.37
CA TYR A 98 -11.33 -21.07 -1.46
C TYR A 98 -10.13 -21.87 -1.97
N THR A 99 -9.12 -21.15 -2.42
CA THR A 99 -7.77 -21.66 -2.70
C THR A 99 -6.75 -20.68 -2.15
N SER A 100 -5.79 -21.16 -1.37
CA SER A 100 -4.79 -20.35 -0.68
C SER A 100 -3.46 -20.38 -1.41
N ALA A 101 -2.67 -19.34 -1.20
CA ALA A 101 -1.29 -19.28 -1.66
C ALA A 101 -0.46 -18.43 -0.71
N VAL A 102 0.75 -18.88 -0.41
CA VAL A 102 1.76 -18.08 0.29
C VAL A 102 2.85 -17.66 -0.68
N PHE A 103 3.16 -16.36 -0.67
CA PHE A 103 4.17 -15.75 -1.53
C PHE A 103 5.29 -15.18 -0.67
N ASN A 104 6.45 -15.82 -0.72
CA ASN A 104 7.65 -15.27 -0.10
C ASN A 104 8.16 -14.06 -0.92
N GLN A 105 7.82 -12.86 -0.44
CA GLN A 105 8.23 -11.60 -1.05
C GLN A 105 9.32 -10.96 -0.21
N ASP A 106 10.38 -10.46 -0.85
CA ASP A 106 11.54 -9.84 -0.19
C ASP A 106 11.26 -8.43 0.36
N LEU A 107 9.98 -8.13 0.63
CA LEU A 107 9.49 -6.84 1.12
C LEU A 107 9.33 -6.84 2.65
N SER A 108 9.17 -8.01 3.26
CA SER A 108 8.95 -8.21 4.69
C SER A 108 9.57 -9.55 5.13
N ASP A 109 9.77 -9.74 6.43
CA ASP A 109 10.03 -11.06 7.00
C ASP A 109 8.77 -11.95 7.03
N HIS A 110 7.59 -11.35 6.87
CA HIS A 110 6.33 -12.05 6.61
C HIS A 110 6.11 -12.29 5.11
N CYS A 111 5.58 -13.46 4.78
CA CYS A 111 5.12 -13.78 3.44
C CYS A 111 3.78 -13.12 3.17
N LEU A 112 3.55 -12.73 1.91
CA LEU A 112 2.23 -12.32 1.48
C LEU A 112 1.33 -13.55 1.39
N ILE A 113 0.22 -13.55 2.11
CA ILE A 113 -0.82 -14.57 2.00
C ILE A 113 -1.94 -14.11 1.08
N ALA A 114 -2.53 -15.03 0.34
CA ALA A 114 -3.73 -14.77 -0.43
C ALA A 114 -4.70 -15.95 -0.37
N CYS A 115 -6.00 -15.64 -0.44
CA CYS A 115 -7.02 -16.62 -0.77
C CYS A 115 -7.85 -16.14 -1.95
N ILE A 116 -8.19 -17.06 -2.85
CA ILE A 116 -9.05 -16.82 -4.00
C ILE A 116 -10.35 -17.56 -3.75
N ARG A 117 -11.46 -16.84 -3.78
CA ARG A 117 -12.79 -17.45 -3.72
C ARG A 117 -13.16 -18.03 -5.09
N ASN A 118 -13.37 -19.33 -5.14
CA ASN A 118 -13.83 -20.06 -6.30
C ASN A 118 -15.29 -19.67 -6.64
N GLY A 119 -15.52 -19.20 -7.86
CA GLY A 119 -16.86 -18.82 -8.32
C GLY A 119 -16.82 -17.87 -9.51
N SER A 120 -17.99 -17.60 -10.09
CA SER A 120 -18.11 -16.58 -11.14
C SER A 120 -18.30 -15.22 -10.48
N ALA A 121 -17.22 -14.45 -10.39
CA ALA A 121 -17.32 -13.03 -10.09
C ALA A 121 -17.92 -12.31 -11.31
N SER A 122 -18.87 -11.39 -11.09
CA SER A 122 -19.18 -10.41 -12.12
C SER A 122 -17.89 -9.65 -12.40
N LYS A 123 -17.36 -9.76 -13.62
CA LYS A 123 -16.17 -9.00 -13.99
C LYS A 123 -16.54 -7.54 -13.82
N ARG A 124 -15.86 -6.84 -12.90
CA ARG A 124 -15.99 -5.38 -12.81
C ARG A 124 -15.70 -4.85 -14.23
N PRO A 125 -16.61 -4.07 -14.84
CA PRO A 125 -16.35 -3.53 -16.14
C PRO A 125 -15.03 -2.75 -16.07
N PRO A 126 -14.18 -2.83 -17.11
CA PRO A 126 -12.93 -2.09 -17.10
C PRO A 126 -13.22 -0.60 -16.86
N LEU A 127 -12.36 0.08 -16.10
CA LEU A 127 -12.47 1.52 -15.93
C LEU A 127 -12.19 2.19 -17.28
N ILE A 128 -13.26 2.51 -18.01
CA ILE A 128 -13.22 3.25 -19.26
C ILE A 128 -13.31 4.73 -18.91
N THR A 129 -12.29 5.49 -19.27
CA THR A 129 -12.33 6.96 -19.19
C THR A 129 -12.45 7.51 -20.60
N VAL A 130 -13.38 8.44 -20.81
CA VAL A 130 -13.48 9.18 -22.05
C VAL A 130 -12.53 10.37 -21.97
N LYS A 131 -11.58 10.46 -22.91
CA LYS A 131 -10.63 11.57 -22.98
C LYS A 131 -10.52 12.08 -24.40
N ARG A 132 -10.25 13.37 -24.55
CA ARG A 132 -9.96 13.96 -25.85
C ARG A 132 -8.59 13.48 -26.33
N SER A 133 -8.53 12.89 -27.53
CA SER A 133 -7.30 12.32 -28.07
C SER A 133 -6.58 13.34 -28.95
N LEU A 134 -5.41 13.81 -28.51
CA LEU A 134 -4.53 14.68 -29.30
C LEU A 134 -3.48 13.93 -30.13
N LYS A 135 -3.50 12.58 -30.13
CA LYS A 135 -2.48 11.75 -30.77
C LYS A 135 -2.24 12.06 -32.26
N HIS A 136 -3.28 12.47 -32.97
CA HIS A 136 -3.23 12.81 -34.40
C HIS A 136 -3.73 14.24 -34.64
N PHE A 137 -3.67 15.10 -33.63
CA PHE A 137 -4.08 16.49 -33.76
C PHE A 137 -3.07 17.22 -34.64
N CYS A 138 -3.53 17.78 -35.75
CA CYS A 138 -2.75 18.64 -36.63
C CYS A 138 -3.24 20.08 -36.44
N GLU A 139 -2.41 20.92 -35.85
CA GLU A 139 -2.76 22.30 -35.54
C GLU A 139 -3.11 23.10 -36.80
N GLN A 140 -2.32 22.96 -37.87
CA GLN A 140 -2.55 23.67 -39.13
C GLN A 140 -3.89 23.29 -39.74
N ALA A 141 -4.23 21.99 -39.79
CA ALA A 141 -5.50 21.53 -40.34
C ALA A 141 -6.70 22.01 -39.50
N PHE A 142 -6.54 22.11 -38.17
CA PHE A 142 -7.54 22.66 -37.27
C PHE A 142 -7.77 24.16 -37.51
N LEU A 143 -6.68 24.93 -37.66
CA LEU A 143 -6.75 26.37 -37.93
C LEU A 143 -7.36 26.66 -39.31
N ILE A 144 -7.04 25.87 -40.33
CA ILE A 144 -7.64 26.00 -41.68
C ILE A 144 -9.15 25.82 -41.61
N ASP A 145 -9.64 24.78 -40.92
CA ASP A 145 -11.08 24.56 -40.78
C ASP A 145 -11.78 25.68 -40.00
N LEU A 146 -11.13 26.21 -38.96
CA LEU A 146 -11.65 27.34 -38.20
C LEU A 146 -11.72 28.61 -39.05
N ALA A 147 -10.71 28.87 -39.88
CA ALA A 147 -10.69 30.01 -40.79
C ALA A 147 -11.74 29.90 -41.90
N GLY A 148 -12.12 28.68 -42.28
CA GLY A 148 -13.17 28.42 -43.28
C GLY A 148 -14.60 28.69 -42.79
N VAL A 149 -14.81 28.96 -41.50
CA VAL A 149 -16.14 29.29 -40.95
C VAL A 149 -16.45 30.77 -41.17
N SER A 150 -17.65 31.06 -41.67
CA SER A 150 -18.17 32.42 -41.79
C SER A 150 -18.62 32.97 -40.43
N TRP A 151 -17.68 33.40 -39.61
CA TRP A 151 -17.95 33.89 -38.25
C TRP A 151 -18.84 35.15 -38.20
N ASN A 152 -18.88 35.93 -39.28
CA ASN A 152 -19.72 37.13 -39.40
C ASN A 152 -21.22 36.85 -39.22
N VAL A 153 -21.65 35.58 -39.35
CA VAL A 153 -23.03 35.16 -39.05
C VAL A 153 -23.40 35.40 -37.58
N ILE A 154 -22.41 35.41 -36.66
CA ILE A 154 -22.63 35.66 -35.23
C ILE A 154 -23.26 37.05 -35.00
N ASP A 155 -22.80 38.06 -35.74
CA ASP A 155 -23.27 39.45 -35.58
C ASP A 155 -24.74 39.62 -36.00
N LEU A 156 -25.28 38.65 -36.74
CA LEU A 156 -26.66 38.63 -37.22
C LEU A 156 -27.61 37.89 -36.26
N ILE A 157 -27.09 37.26 -35.20
CA ILE A 157 -27.89 36.46 -34.27
C ILE A 157 -28.50 37.39 -33.20
N PRO A 158 -29.84 37.39 -33.00
CA PRO A 158 -30.51 38.39 -32.16
C PRO A 158 -30.20 38.33 -30.66
N THR A 159 -29.81 37.16 -30.14
CA THR A 159 -29.55 36.95 -28.71
C THR A 159 -28.13 36.49 -28.47
N VAL A 160 -27.57 36.89 -27.33
CA VAL A 160 -26.21 36.49 -26.91
C VAL A 160 -26.15 34.99 -26.68
N GLU A 161 -27.23 34.40 -26.14
CA GLU A 161 -27.37 32.98 -25.89
C GLU A 161 -27.30 32.18 -27.20
N ASP A 162 -28.05 32.58 -28.22
CA ASP A 162 -28.05 31.88 -29.52
C ASP A 162 -26.72 32.05 -30.25
N ALA A 163 -26.11 33.24 -30.15
CA ALA A 163 -24.78 33.52 -30.71
C ALA A 163 -23.71 32.62 -30.08
N TRP A 164 -23.75 32.47 -28.75
CA TRP A 164 -22.86 31.56 -28.01
C TRP A 164 -23.10 30.09 -28.39
N LEU A 165 -24.37 29.66 -28.50
CA LEU A 165 -24.71 28.29 -28.90
C LEU A 165 -24.21 27.97 -30.30
N PHE A 166 -24.38 28.90 -31.25
CA PHE A 166 -23.83 28.79 -32.59
C PHE A 166 -22.31 28.62 -32.54
N PHE A 167 -21.59 29.57 -31.93
CA PHE A 167 -20.13 29.51 -31.82
C PHE A 167 -19.67 28.17 -31.22
N LYS A 168 -20.25 27.82 -30.07
CA LYS A 168 -19.90 26.60 -29.32
C LYS A 168 -20.15 25.36 -30.18
N SER A 169 -21.26 25.30 -30.91
CA SER A 169 -21.60 24.16 -31.76
C SER A 169 -20.61 23.97 -32.90
N VAL A 170 -20.27 25.05 -33.62
CA VAL A 170 -19.35 25.02 -34.76
C VAL A 170 -17.93 24.70 -34.30
N PHE A 171 -17.46 25.39 -33.25
CA PHE A 171 -16.15 25.17 -32.67
C PHE A 171 -15.99 23.73 -32.17
N LEU A 172 -16.96 23.21 -31.40
CA LEU A 172 -16.90 21.84 -30.90
C LEU A 172 -16.98 20.81 -32.02
N THR A 173 -17.71 21.08 -33.10
CA THR A 173 -17.77 20.20 -34.28
C THR A 173 -16.39 20.05 -34.91
N ILE A 174 -15.71 21.18 -35.17
CA ILE A 174 -14.35 21.18 -35.72
C ILE A 174 -13.37 20.54 -34.74
N LEU A 175 -13.44 20.91 -33.46
CA LEU A 175 -12.56 20.34 -32.43
C LEU A 175 -12.77 18.83 -32.27
N ASN A 176 -14.00 18.32 -32.37
CA ASN A 176 -14.28 16.89 -32.32
C ASN A 176 -13.80 16.13 -33.56
N ARG A 177 -13.72 16.79 -34.72
CA ARG A 177 -13.12 16.23 -35.94
C ARG A 177 -11.61 16.03 -35.78
N HIS A 178 -10.91 17.04 -35.28
CA HIS A 178 -9.43 17.03 -35.16
C HIS A 178 -8.92 16.36 -33.89
N ALA A 179 -9.69 16.43 -32.82
CA ALA A 179 -9.33 15.87 -31.52
C ALA A 179 -10.53 15.13 -30.93
N PRO A 180 -10.95 13.98 -31.49
CA PRO A 180 -12.15 13.29 -31.04
C PRO A 180 -12.02 12.75 -29.61
N PHE A 181 -13.15 12.64 -28.92
CA PHE A 181 -13.24 11.88 -27.69
C PHE A 181 -13.05 10.39 -27.98
N LYS A 182 -12.13 9.75 -27.26
CA LYS A 182 -11.88 8.32 -27.35
C LYS A 182 -12.13 7.65 -26.01
N LYS A 183 -12.76 6.48 -26.05
CA LYS A 183 -12.87 5.57 -24.90
C LYS A 183 -11.50 4.95 -24.66
N CYS A 184 -10.88 5.30 -23.56
CA CYS A 184 -9.59 4.76 -23.15
C CYS A 184 -9.81 3.81 -21.97
N ARG A 185 -9.41 2.55 -22.14
CA ARG A 185 -9.33 1.63 -21.01
C ARG A 185 -8.14 2.01 -20.14
N THR A 186 -8.40 2.36 -18.88
CA THR A 186 -7.33 2.54 -17.91
C THR A 186 -6.64 1.19 -17.71
N ARG A 187 -5.39 1.08 -18.16
CA ARG A 187 -4.55 -0.09 -17.88
C ARG A 187 -3.97 0.07 -16.47
N ASN A 188 -3.83 -1.04 -15.74
CA ASN A 188 -3.07 -1.03 -14.50
C ASN A 188 -1.69 -0.43 -14.80
N ARG A 189 -1.31 0.56 -13.98
CA ARG A 189 0.00 1.20 -14.09
C ARG A 189 1.04 0.17 -13.65
N TYR A 190 1.63 -0.54 -14.61
CA TYR A 190 2.89 -1.21 -14.34
C TYR A 190 3.90 -0.14 -13.95
N SER A 191 4.64 -0.39 -12.88
CA SER A 191 5.73 0.48 -12.46
C SER A 191 6.69 0.66 -13.65
N PRO A 192 6.94 1.88 -14.14
CA PRO A 192 7.71 2.08 -15.38
C PRO A 192 9.16 1.58 -15.31
N TRP A 193 9.68 1.40 -14.10
CA TRP A 193 11.00 0.83 -13.82
C TRP A 193 11.01 -0.70 -13.80
N PHE A 194 9.85 -1.37 -13.84
CA PHE A 194 9.76 -2.83 -13.82
C PHE A 194 9.88 -3.39 -15.24
N THR A 195 10.99 -4.07 -15.51
CA THR A 195 11.35 -4.55 -16.85
C THR A 195 11.04 -6.05 -17.03
N PRO A 196 10.93 -6.56 -18.26
CA PRO A 196 10.82 -8.00 -18.52
C PRO A 196 11.95 -8.82 -17.89
N TYR A 197 13.16 -8.26 -17.80
CA TYR A 197 14.30 -8.87 -17.10
C TYR A 197 14.00 -9.08 -15.61
N LEU A 198 13.46 -8.07 -14.92
CA LEU A 198 13.07 -8.21 -13.51
C LEU A 198 11.96 -9.25 -13.33
N SER A 199 11.01 -9.31 -14.28
CA SER A 199 9.96 -10.33 -14.27
C SER A 199 10.52 -11.75 -14.40
N ALA A 200 11.46 -11.97 -15.31
CA ALA A 200 12.10 -13.27 -15.49
C ALA A 200 12.92 -13.66 -14.26
N LEU A 201 13.63 -12.70 -13.66
CA LEU A 201 14.42 -12.93 -12.46
C LEU A 201 13.56 -13.24 -11.23
N ASP A 202 12.40 -12.58 -11.09
CA ASP A 202 11.41 -12.91 -10.05
C ASP A 202 10.82 -14.32 -10.24
N GLN A 203 10.49 -14.68 -11.49
CA GLN A 203 10.02 -16.05 -11.80
C GLN A 203 11.08 -17.10 -11.46
N HIS A 204 12.34 -16.88 -11.85
CA HIS A 204 13.44 -17.78 -11.53
C HIS A 204 13.63 -17.92 -10.02
N LYS A 205 13.61 -16.79 -9.28
CA LYS A 205 13.65 -16.77 -7.81
C LYS A 205 12.54 -17.64 -7.21
N ASN A 206 11.30 -17.49 -7.69
CA ASN A 206 10.14 -18.22 -7.19
C ASN A 206 10.20 -19.73 -7.50
N ILE A 207 10.77 -20.11 -8.65
CA ILE A 207 11.02 -21.53 -8.98
C ILE A 207 12.04 -22.13 -8.01
N LEU A 208 13.17 -21.46 -7.80
CA LEU A 208 14.21 -21.93 -6.87
C LEU A 208 13.70 -22.01 -5.42
N TRP A 209 12.87 -21.05 -5.01
CA TRP A 209 12.21 -21.08 -3.71
C TRP A 209 11.40 -22.36 -3.51
N ARG A 210 10.51 -22.68 -4.47
CA ARG A 210 9.69 -23.90 -4.42
C ARG A 210 10.55 -25.16 -4.43
N SER A 211 11.58 -25.20 -5.27
CA SER A 211 12.51 -26.33 -5.34
C SER A 211 13.22 -26.55 -4.00
N ALA A 212 13.68 -25.48 -3.37
CA ALA A 212 14.41 -25.55 -2.12
C ALA A 212 13.52 -25.93 -0.93
N LEU A 213 12.26 -25.48 -0.91
CA LEU A 213 11.27 -25.97 0.06
C LEU A 213 10.99 -27.46 -0.11
N ALA A 214 10.87 -27.93 -1.37
CA ALA A 214 10.57 -29.33 -1.67
C ALA A 214 11.75 -30.27 -1.36
N SER A 215 12.98 -29.86 -1.65
CA SER A 215 14.17 -30.69 -1.45
C SER A 215 14.74 -30.64 -0.03
N ASN A 216 14.43 -29.58 0.72
CA ASN A 216 15.01 -29.28 2.03
C ASN A 216 16.56 -29.28 2.03
N SER A 217 17.17 -29.04 0.86
CA SER A 217 18.61 -29.14 0.64
C SER A 217 19.31 -27.80 0.94
N PRO A 218 20.41 -27.78 1.72
CA PRO A 218 21.21 -26.58 1.93
C PRO A 218 21.72 -25.96 0.63
N ARG A 219 22.01 -26.78 -0.38
CA ARG A 219 22.48 -26.35 -1.70
C ARG A 219 21.40 -25.57 -2.45
N ASP A 220 20.19 -26.11 -2.53
CA ASP A 220 19.08 -25.45 -3.23
C ASP A 220 18.69 -24.16 -2.50
N MET A 221 18.80 -24.16 -1.17
CA MET A 221 18.61 -22.96 -0.38
C MET A 221 19.66 -21.89 -0.64
N GLN A 222 20.92 -22.29 -0.83
CA GLN A 222 21.97 -21.37 -1.23
C GLN A 222 21.69 -20.76 -2.62
N LEU A 223 21.32 -21.59 -3.60
CA LEU A 223 20.97 -21.12 -4.95
C LEU A 223 19.81 -20.11 -4.92
N PHE A 224 18.76 -20.40 -4.15
CA PHE A 224 17.67 -19.44 -3.92
C PHE A 224 18.19 -18.12 -3.34
N ARG A 225 19.04 -18.16 -2.30
CA ARG A 225 19.58 -16.95 -1.66
C ARG A 225 20.38 -16.09 -2.63
N GLU A 226 21.19 -16.71 -3.47
CA GLU A 226 21.98 -16.03 -4.49
C GLU A 226 21.07 -15.29 -5.47
N VAL A 227 20.07 -15.98 -6.04
CA VAL A 227 19.12 -15.37 -6.99
C VAL A 227 18.23 -14.32 -6.32
N ARG A 228 17.81 -14.52 -5.07
CA ARG A 228 17.08 -13.53 -4.28
C ARG A 228 17.88 -12.24 -4.08
N ASN A 229 19.16 -12.36 -3.76
CA ASN A 229 20.04 -11.20 -3.57
C ASN A 229 20.27 -10.48 -4.90
N GLN A 230 20.46 -11.23 -6.00
CA GLN A 230 20.55 -10.66 -7.36
C GLN A 230 19.26 -9.91 -7.73
N TYR A 231 18.09 -10.51 -7.50
CA TYR A 231 16.79 -9.87 -7.74
C TYR A 231 16.64 -8.58 -6.94
N THR A 232 16.93 -8.62 -5.64
CA THR A 232 16.87 -7.45 -4.76
C THR A 232 17.75 -6.31 -5.27
N GLN A 233 19.00 -6.61 -5.66
CA GLN A 233 19.92 -5.62 -6.22
C GLN A 233 19.41 -5.07 -7.56
N ALA A 234 18.91 -5.94 -8.44
CA ALA A 234 18.39 -5.54 -9.74
C ALA A 234 17.18 -4.60 -9.61
N VAL A 235 16.25 -4.90 -8.70
CA VAL A 235 15.09 -4.04 -8.39
C VAL A 235 15.55 -2.69 -7.86
N ARG A 236 16.49 -2.67 -6.89
CA ARG A 236 17.04 -1.41 -6.34
C ARG A 236 17.70 -0.57 -7.43
N LYS A 237 18.52 -1.19 -8.29
CA LYS A 237 19.20 -0.52 -9.41
C LYS A 237 18.21 0.04 -10.42
N ALA A 238 17.19 -0.73 -10.81
CA ALA A 238 16.19 -0.30 -11.77
C ALA A 238 15.37 0.89 -11.25
N LYS A 239 14.90 0.83 -9.99
CA LYS A 239 14.23 1.95 -9.32
C LYS A 239 15.13 3.18 -9.29
N ALA A 240 16.36 3.04 -8.78
CA ALA A 240 17.29 4.16 -8.66
C ALA A 240 17.61 4.80 -10.02
N SER A 241 17.88 4.00 -11.04
CA SER A 241 18.17 4.47 -12.40
C SER A 241 16.98 5.23 -12.99
N PHE A 242 15.78 4.68 -12.87
CA PHE A 242 14.57 5.31 -13.38
C PHE A 242 14.32 6.67 -12.72
N PHE A 243 14.35 6.74 -11.38
CA PHE A 243 14.12 7.99 -10.68
C PHE A 243 15.24 9.00 -10.92
N LYS A 244 16.51 8.56 -10.95
CA LYS A 244 17.64 9.43 -11.31
C LYS A 244 17.43 10.07 -12.69
N GLN A 245 17.06 9.29 -13.70
CA GLN A 245 16.79 9.81 -15.03
C GLN A 245 15.57 10.74 -15.06
N LYS A 246 14.49 10.35 -14.37
CA LYS A 246 13.25 11.14 -14.31
C LYS A 246 13.48 12.52 -13.68
N PHE A 247 14.24 12.57 -12.57
CA PHE A 247 14.55 13.81 -11.87
C PHE A 247 15.68 14.62 -12.51
N ALA A 248 16.58 14.01 -13.29
CA ALA A 248 17.57 14.76 -14.09
C ALA A 248 16.89 15.80 -15.00
N SER A 249 15.72 15.45 -15.55
CA SER A 249 14.89 16.33 -16.39
C SER A 249 14.13 17.44 -15.64
N CYS A 250 14.24 17.48 -14.31
CA CYS A 250 13.56 18.44 -13.42
C CYS A 250 14.54 19.38 -12.69
N SER A 251 15.86 19.20 -12.86
CA SER A 251 16.92 19.91 -12.11
C SER A 251 16.83 21.44 -12.13
N LYS A 252 16.23 22.03 -13.17
CA LYS A 252 16.06 23.49 -13.32
C LYS A 252 14.67 24.02 -12.92
N ASN A 253 13.75 23.16 -12.49
CA ASN A 253 12.35 23.56 -12.23
C ASN A 253 11.78 22.83 -11.00
N SER A 254 11.78 23.53 -9.86
CA SER A 254 11.27 23.03 -8.58
C SER A 254 9.78 22.65 -8.63
N LYS A 255 8.97 23.39 -9.39
CA LYS A 255 7.55 23.06 -9.61
C LYS A 255 7.41 21.72 -10.33
N LYS A 256 8.16 21.50 -11.41
CA LYS A 256 8.19 20.23 -12.15
C LYS A 256 8.69 19.06 -11.30
N PHE A 257 9.65 19.31 -10.41
CA PHE A 257 10.09 18.33 -9.42
C PHE A 257 8.93 17.92 -8.49
N TRP A 258 8.26 18.88 -7.86
CA TRP A 258 7.15 18.60 -6.94
C TRP A 258 5.93 18.00 -7.64
N ASP A 259 5.61 18.43 -8.86
CA ASP A 259 4.55 17.81 -9.66
C ASP A 259 4.90 16.35 -9.98
N THR A 260 6.18 16.06 -10.24
CA THR A 260 6.68 14.71 -10.47
C THR A 260 6.54 13.85 -9.21
N VAL A 261 6.92 14.36 -8.03
CA VAL A 261 6.73 13.67 -6.74
C VAL A 261 5.25 13.42 -6.46
N LYS A 262 4.40 14.45 -6.56
CA LYS A 262 2.94 14.32 -6.37
C LYS A 262 2.28 13.35 -7.34
N SER A 263 2.82 13.20 -8.56
CA SER A 263 2.31 12.23 -9.53
C SER A 263 2.62 10.77 -9.15
N MET A 264 3.60 10.56 -8.27
CA MET A 264 4.01 9.24 -7.77
C MET A 264 3.26 8.85 -6.50
N GLU A 265 2.70 9.81 -5.77
CA GLU A 265 1.80 9.53 -4.66
C GLU A 265 0.56 8.80 -5.18
N ASN A 266 0.31 7.60 -4.64
CA ASN A 266 -0.96 6.94 -4.81
C ASN A 266 -2.00 7.76 -4.04
N LYS A 267 -2.66 8.70 -4.72
CA LYS A 267 -3.85 9.36 -4.17
C LYS A 267 -4.93 8.30 -4.02
N CYS A 268 -5.01 7.68 -2.85
CA CYS A 268 -6.20 6.97 -2.43
C CYS A 268 -7.33 7.99 -2.37
N THR A 269 -8.23 7.93 -3.35
CA THR A 269 -9.42 8.80 -3.42
C THR A 269 -10.53 8.35 -2.47
N SER A 270 -10.26 7.39 -1.57
CA SER A 270 -11.21 7.03 -0.52
C SER A 270 -11.05 8.00 0.65
N SER A 271 -11.97 8.95 0.76
CA SER A 271 -12.10 9.84 1.91
C SER A 271 -12.89 9.19 3.06
N GLN A 272 -13.17 7.89 3.00
CA GLN A 272 -14.02 7.23 3.99
C GLN A 272 -13.19 6.84 5.21
N LEU A 273 -13.34 7.64 6.26
CA LEU A 273 -12.89 7.29 7.61
C LEU A 273 -13.66 6.06 8.13
N PRO A 274 -13.09 5.31 9.10
CA PRO A 274 -13.83 4.27 9.81
C PRO A 274 -15.18 4.82 10.31
N THR A 275 -16.26 4.08 10.06
CA THR A 275 -17.63 4.53 10.40
C THR A 275 -17.99 4.26 11.86
N ALA A 276 -17.28 3.33 12.50
CA ALA A 276 -17.46 2.98 13.90
C ALA A 276 -16.15 2.42 14.47
N LEU A 277 -15.98 2.55 15.79
CA LEU A 277 -14.93 1.92 16.58
C LEU A 277 -15.58 1.20 17.77
N SER A 278 -15.24 -0.08 17.96
CA SER A 278 -15.65 -0.85 19.13
C SER A 278 -14.53 -0.86 20.15
N LEU A 279 -14.80 -0.36 21.36
CA LEU A 279 -13.92 -0.39 22.52
C LEU A 279 -14.58 -1.23 23.61
N GLY A 280 -14.18 -2.49 23.72
CA GLY A 280 -14.86 -3.47 24.58
C GLY A 280 -16.32 -3.62 24.19
N ASN A 281 -17.24 -3.36 25.13
CA ASN A 281 -18.68 -3.46 24.91
C ASN A 281 -19.32 -2.17 24.36
N THR A 282 -18.54 -1.11 24.16
CA THR A 282 -19.06 0.17 23.67
C THR A 282 -18.69 0.38 22.20
N VAL A 283 -19.69 0.72 21.38
CA VAL A 283 -19.50 1.08 19.98
C VAL A 283 -19.68 2.58 19.84
N THR A 284 -18.66 3.28 19.37
CA THR A 284 -18.74 4.71 19.05
C THR A 284 -18.74 4.91 17.55
N THR A 285 -19.63 5.78 17.07
CA THR A 285 -19.67 6.28 15.68
C THR A 285 -19.19 7.73 15.59
N ASP A 286 -18.82 8.33 16.73
CA ASP A 286 -18.34 9.71 16.77
C ASP A 286 -16.91 9.80 16.21
N LYS A 287 -16.75 10.65 15.20
CA LYS A 287 -15.50 10.76 14.45
C LYS A 287 -14.34 11.27 15.30
N SER A 288 -14.59 12.25 16.17
CA SER A 288 -13.56 12.83 17.03
C SER A 288 -13.02 11.78 18.00
N THR A 289 -13.94 11.06 18.65
CA THR A 289 -13.62 9.95 19.56
C THR A 289 -12.83 8.85 18.84
N ILE A 290 -13.20 8.49 17.61
CA ILE A 290 -12.45 7.51 16.80
C ILE A 290 -11.01 8.01 16.56
N ILE A 291 -10.85 9.27 16.11
CA ILE A 291 -9.54 9.86 15.81
C ILE A 291 -8.67 9.95 17.07
N GLU A 292 -9.22 10.41 18.19
CA GLU A 292 -8.50 10.51 19.46
C GLU A 292 -8.02 9.16 19.96
N ASN A 293 -8.86 8.12 19.88
CA ASN A 293 -8.47 6.78 20.29
C ASN A 293 -7.38 6.19 19.38
N PHE A 294 -7.47 6.41 18.06
CA PHE A 294 -6.40 6.05 17.14
C PHE A 294 -5.10 6.79 17.47
N ASN A 295 -5.15 8.12 17.63
CA ASN A 295 -3.99 8.93 17.98
C ASN A 295 -3.38 8.48 19.32
N LYS A 296 -4.20 8.20 20.33
CA LYS A 296 -3.76 7.69 21.62
C LYS A 296 -3.07 6.33 21.47
N HIS A 297 -3.67 5.40 20.72
CA HIS A 297 -3.08 4.09 20.48
C HIS A 297 -1.70 4.18 19.83
N PHE A 298 -1.58 4.92 18.72
CA PHE A 298 -0.31 4.99 17.97
C PHE A 298 0.74 5.88 18.64
N SER A 299 0.34 6.92 19.38
CA SER A 299 1.29 7.73 20.17
C SER A 299 1.84 6.95 21.37
N THR A 300 1.03 6.10 22.01
CA THR A 300 1.48 5.29 23.15
C THR A 300 2.20 4.00 22.74
N ALA A 301 1.93 3.43 21.56
CA ALA A 301 2.61 2.25 21.04
C ALA A 301 4.15 2.42 20.96
N GLY A 302 4.63 3.64 20.72
CA GLY A 302 6.07 3.95 20.73
C GLY A 302 6.75 3.72 22.09
N HIS A 303 6.04 3.95 23.20
CA HIS A 303 6.59 3.75 24.55
C HIS A 303 6.73 2.26 24.92
N ALA A 304 5.92 1.38 24.33
CA ALA A 304 5.98 -0.06 24.59
C ALA A 304 7.31 -0.68 24.11
N PHE A 305 7.93 -0.14 23.06
CA PHE A 305 9.24 -0.60 22.58
C PHE A 305 10.40 -0.22 23.52
N HIS A 306 10.27 0.87 24.28
CA HIS A 306 11.26 1.28 25.27
C HIS A 306 11.23 0.44 26.55
N LEU A 307 10.09 -0.14 26.91
CA LEU A 307 9.96 -0.98 28.10
C LEU A 307 10.43 -2.43 27.87
N ALA A 308 10.59 -2.86 26.61
CA ALA A 308 11.04 -4.20 26.25
C ALA A 308 12.56 -4.33 26.07
N THR A 309 13.34 -3.26 26.32
CA THR A 309 14.80 -3.37 26.32
C THR A 309 15.23 -3.97 27.66
N PRO A 310 15.89 -5.14 27.69
CA PRO A 310 16.52 -5.60 28.91
C PRO A 310 17.54 -4.53 29.34
N THR A 311 17.58 -4.25 30.64
CA THR A 311 18.63 -3.45 31.28
C THR A 311 20.00 -3.84 30.71
N PRO A 312 20.85 -2.87 30.30
CA PRO A 312 22.15 -3.20 29.76
C PRO A 312 22.97 -3.89 30.85
N VAL A 313 23.18 -5.20 30.67
CA VAL A 313 24.17 -5.95 31.42
C VAL A 313 25.53 -5.32 31.13
N ASN A 314 26.25 -4.93 32.18
CA ASN A 314 27.60 -4.38 32.11
C ASN A 314 28.52 -5.30 31.29
N TYR A 315 28.76 -4.95 30.02
CA TYR A 315 29.86 -5.49 29.26
C TYR A 315 31.06 -4.53 29.37
N PRO A 316 32.28 -5.03 29.64
CA PRO A 316 33.49 -4.22 29.60
C PRO A 316 33.66 -3.61 28.21
N SER A 317 33.90 -2.31 28.16
CA SER A 317 34.07 -1.55 26.91
C SER A 317 35.25 -2.10 26.09
N PRO A 318 35.10 -2.32 24.77
CA PRO A 318 36.23 -2.64 23.90
C PRO A 318 37.16 -1.44 23.77
N SER A 319 38.46 -1.71 23.75
CA SER A 319 39.57 -0.78 23.67
C SER A 319 39.44 0.19 22.49
N THR A 320 39.63 1.48 22.79
CA THR A 320 39.51 2.62 21.89
C THR A 320 40.53 2.55 20.74
N ALA A 321 40.07 2.21 19.54
CA ALA A 321 40.79 2.54 18.30
C ALA A 321 40.32 3.91 17.82
N THR A 322 41.21 4.89 17.91
CA THR A 322 41.01 6.29 17.52
C THR A 322 40.74 6.41 16.02
N ARG A 323 39.48 6.62 15.65
CA ARG A 323 39.10 7.20 14.35
C ARG A 323 38.46 8.57 14.62
N PRO A 324 38.90 9.66 13.97
CA PRO A 324 38.26 10.95 14.17
C PRO A 324 36.85 10.91 13.55
N SER A 325 35.83 10.95 14.41
CA SER A 325 34.44 11.13 13.98
C SER A 325 34.22 12.62 13.70
N PRO A 326 33.67 13.00 12.53
CA PRO A 326 33.25 14.37 12.33
C PRO A 326 31.89 14.54 13.01
N HIS A 327 31.88 15.35 14.07
CA HIS A 327 30.73 15.94 14.77
C HIS A 327 29.91 14.98 15.63
N HIS A 328 30.16 15.06 16.95
CA HIS A 328 29.23 14.65 17.99
C HIS A 328 27.92 15.43 17.79
N PHE A 329 26.84 14.73 17.45
CA PHE A 329 25.52 15.32 17.36
C PHE A 329 24.95 15.48 18.77
N SER A 330 24.96 16.70 19.29
CA SER A 330 24.38 17.03 20.60
C SER A 330 23.08 17.80 20.38
N PHE A 331 21.98 17.29 20.94
CA PHE A 331 20.76 18.08 21.03
C PHE A 331 20.98 19.19 22.06
N THR A 332 20.85 20.44 21.64
CA THR A 332 20.78 21.58 22.55
C THR A 332 19.39 21.65 23.14
N HIS A 333 19.27 21.99 24.42
CA HIS A 333 17.97 22.20 25.04
C HIS A 333 17.25 23.35 24.33
N ILE A 334 16.13 23.04 23.69
CA ILE A 334 15.27 24.02 23.03
C ILE A 334 14.37 24.63 24.10
N GLN A 335 14.36 25.96 24.23
CA GLN A 335 13.48 26.66 25.15
C GLN A 335 12.14 26.97 24.47
N ILE A 336 11.08 27.13 25.27
CA ILE A 336 9.74 27.49 24.78
C ILE A 336 9.79 28.79 23.96
N ALA A 337 10.66 29.73 24.33
CA ALA A 337 10.85 30.99 23.61
C ALA A 337 11.41 30.79 22.19
N ASP A 338 12.26 29.78 21.98
CA ASP A 338 12.84 29.47 20.66
C ASP A 338 11.77 28.93 19.72
N VAL A 339 10.87 28.09 20.24
CA VAL A 339 9.72 27.54 19.49
C VAL A 339 8.72 28.64 19.13
N LEU A 340 8.43 29.53 20.08
CA LEU A 340 7.52 30.67 19.86
C LEU A 340 8.06 31.64 18.80
N LYS A 341 9.36 31.94 18.86
CA LYS A 341 10.04 32.78 17.87
C LYS A 341 9.95 32.18 16.47
N GLU A 342 10.18 30.87 16.34
CA GLU A 342 10.06 30.21 15.03
C GLU A 342 8.62 30.16 14.53
N LEU A 343 7.64 29.89 15.40
CA LEU A 343 6.22 29.91 15.04
C LEU A 343 5.76 31.30 14.55
N GLN A 344 6.26 32.37 15.15
CA GLN A 344 5.96 33.75 14.73
C GLN A 344 6.57 34.12 13.38
N ASN A 345 7.69 33.48 13.01
CA ASN A 345 8.36 33.70 11.73
C ASN A 345 7.74 32.90 10.58
N LEU A 346 6.76 32.04 10.85
CA LEU A 346 6.04 31.30 9.82
C LEU A 346 5.03 32.20 9.10
N ASP A 347 5.25 32.43 7.80
CA ASP A 347 4.25 32.97 6.87
C ASP A 347 2.99 32.07 6.84
N PRO A 348 1.82 32.53 7.32
CA PRO A 348 0.61 31.71 7.44
C PRO A 348 0.01 31.29 6.09
N TYR A 349 0.45 31.89 4.98
CA TYR A 349 -0.02 31.59 3.63
C TYR A 349 0.94 30.67 2.85
N LYS A 350 2.04 30.24 3.47
CA LYS A 350 2.99 29.28 2.89
C LYS A 350 3.08 28.02 3.73
N SER A 351 2.97 26.87 3.07
CA SER A 351 3.39 25.60 3.68
C SER A 351 4.91 25.62 3.85
N HIS A 352 5.40 25.70 5.09
CA HIS A 352 6.81 25.54 5.39
C HIS A 352 7.14 24.05 5.33
N ARG A 353 7.67 23.59 4.18
CA ARG A 353 8.38 22.30 4.13
C ARG A 353 9.77 22.52 4.72
N LEU A 354 10.26 21.55 5.49
CA LEU A 354 11.61 21.53 6.06
C LEU A 354 12.67 21.46 4.95
N ASP A 355 12.88 22.55 4.22
CA ASP A 355 13.78 22.58 3.06
C ASP A 355 15.22 22.96 3.45
N LYS A 356 15.53 23.11 4.76
CA LYS A 356 16.88 23.47 5.24
C LYS A 356 17.46 22.61 6.36
N MET A 357 16.78 21.56 6.83
CA MET A 357 17.40 20.54 7.70
C MET A 357 17.41 19.20 6.98
N ILE A 358 18.48 18.94 6.22
CA ILE A 358 18.80 17.60 5.75
C ILE A 358 19.25 16.80 6.98
N CYS A 359 18.30 16.14 7.65
CA CYS A 359 18.61 14.99 8.47
C CYS A 359 18.74 13.77 7.53
N ARG A 360 19.97 13.47 7.10
CA ARG A 360 20.27 12.18 6.46
C ARG A 360 20.08 11.10 7.53
N ASN A 361 18.88 10.51 7.60
CA ASN A 361 18.58 9.12 8.03
C ASN A 361 17.12 8.91 8.49
N CYS A 362 16.14 9.48 7.78
CA CYS A 362 14.74 9.04 7.92
C CYS A 362 14.24 8.52 6.58
N CYS A 363 14.69 7.32 6.22
CA CYS A 363 13.98 6.45 5.29
C CYS A 363 13.67 5.16 6.05
N ASN A 364 12.53 5.14 6.74
CA ASN A 364 11.89 3.91 7.15
C ASN A 364 10.50 3.90 6.49
N PRO A 365 10.28 3.14 5.40
CA PRO A 365 9.02 3.10 4.71
C PRO A 365 8.18 1.95 5.27
N TYR A 366 7.63 2.13 6.46
CA TYR A 366 6.50 1.35 6.95
C TYR A 366 5.58 2.32 7.67
N TYR A 367 4.57 2.80 6.95
CA TYR A 367 3.17 2.99 7.35
C TYR A 367 2.39 3.50 6.14
#